data_AF-A0A843H340-F1
#
_entry.id   AF-A0A843H340-F1
#
_cell.length_a   1.000
_cell.length_b   1.000
_cell.length_c   1.000
_cell.angle_alpha   90.00
_cell.angle_beta   90.00
_cell.angle_gamma   90.00
#
_symmetry.space_group_name_H-M   'P 1'
#
loop_
_entity.id
_entity.type
_entity.pdbx_description
1 polymer ?
#
loop_
_entity_poly.entity_id
_entity_poly.type
_entity_poly.pdbx_seq_one_letter_code
_entity_poly.pdbx_strand_id
1 'polypeptide(L)'
;MRVEQMINDRGNGAMNQFVLYDGNVITFQSYNSTIATVDRNAKTVALYPNWNYSKTTGKHRNIFFRDYANIPDLASVEGIRKALKNGLCNGWTLKLVS
;
A
#
# COMPACT_ATOMS: atom_id res chain seq x y z
N MET A 1 -3.07 -17.92 1.97
CA MET A 1 -1.96 -16.96 2.00
C MET A 1 -0.91 -17.25 0.92
N ARG A 2 -0.59 -16.28 0.06
CA ARG A 2 0.51 -16.29 -0.93
C ARG A 2 1.39 -15.07 -0.72
N VAL A 3 2.71 -15.19 -0.91
CA VAL A 3 3.67 -14.08 -0.79
C VAL A 3 4.36 -13.87 -2.13
N GLU A 4 4.48 -12.63 -2.56
CA GLU A 4 5.20 -12.25 -3.77
C GLU A 4 6.22 -11.14 -3.47
N GLN A 5 7.40 -11.23 -4.09
CA GLN A 5 8.33 -10.11 -4.12
C GLN A 5 7.81 -9.04 -5.10
N MET A 6 7.88 -7.78 -4.70
CA MET A 6 7.50 -6.68 -5.58
C MET A 6 8.46 -6.52 -6.75
N ILE A 7 7.94 -6.12 -7.90
CA ILE A 7 8.74 -5.70 -9.06
C ILE A 7 8.83 -4.18 -9.05
N ASN A 8 10.03 -3.63 -9.21
CA ASN A 8 10.24 -2.20 -9.29
C ASN A 8 10.01 -1.66 -10.72
N ASP A 9 10.01 -0.35 -10.89
CA ASP A 9 9.79 0.28 -12.21
C ASP A 9 10.85 -0.09 -13.27
N ARG A 10 11.97 -0.74 -12.89
CA ARG A 10 12.99 -1.25 -13.81
C ARG A 10 12.79 -2.73 -14.16
N GLY A 11 11.69 -3.34 -13.74
CA GLY A 11 11.40 -4.76 -13.96
C GLY A 11 12.16 -5.72 -13.02
N ASN A 12 12.90 -5.19 -12.03
CA ASN A 12 13.70 -6.02 -11.13
C ASN A 12 12.96 -6.28 -9.81
N GLY A 13 13.20 -7.44 -9.22
CA GLY A 13 12.75 -7.75 -7.85
C GLY A 13 13.26 -6.70 -6.86
N ALA A 14 12.34 -6.11 -6.09
CA ALA A 14 12.64 -5.17 -5.03
C ALA A 14 12.97 -5.93 -3.74
N MET A 15 14.22 -5.88 -3.31
CA MET A 15 14.68 -6.57 -2.12
C MET A 15 13.92 -6.11 -0.86
N ASN A 16 13.49 -7.07 -0.04
CA ASN A 16 12.74 -6.84 1.20
C ASN A 16 11.41 -6.10 1.03
N GLN A 17 10.82 -6.15 -0.17
CA GLN A 17 9.49 -5.59 -0.46
C GLN A 17 8.57 -6.73 -0.91
N PHE A 18 7.53 -6.99 -0.12
CA PHE A 18 6.65 -8.12 -0.33
C PHE A 18 5.18 -7.71 -0.35
N VAL A 19 4.40 -8.38 -1.19
CA VAL A 19 2.94 -8.31 -1.18
C VAL A 19 2.42 -9.67 -0.73
N LEU A 20 1.65 -9.65 0.35
CA LEU A 20 0.97 -10.81 0.90
C LEU A 20 -0.48 -10.77 0.43
N TYR A 21 -0.95 -11.88 -0.12
CA TYR A 21 -2.33 -12.08 -0.56
C TYR A 21 -3.01 -13.09 0.35
N ASP A 22 -4.09 -12.67 0.99
CA ASP A 22 -4.91 -13.52 1.83
C ASP A 22 -6.39 -13.29 1.54
N GLY A 23 -6.93 -14.08 0.61
CA GLY A 23 -8.28 -13.89 0.09
C GLY A 23 -8.45 -12.52 -0.58
N ASN A 24 -9.38 -11.71 -0.07
CA ASN A 24 -9.66 -10.35 -0.55
C ASN A 24 -8.76 -9.29 0.08
N VAL A 25 -7.87 -9.68 0.98
CA VAL A 25 -6.94 -8.80 1.66
C VAL A 25 -5.58 -8.89 0.97
N ILE A 26 -5.01 -7.72 0.65
CA ILE A 26 -3.63 -7.61 0.19
C ILE A 26 -2.87 -6.69 1.13
N THR A 27 -1.65 -7.09 1.48
CA THR A 27 -0.82 -6.38 2.44
C THR A 27 0.54 -6.12 1.85
N PHE A 28 0.97 -4.86 1.86
CA PHE A 28 2.34 -4.48 1.55
C PHE A 28 3.18 -4.48 2.82
N GLN A 29 4.25 -5.27 2.80
CA GLN A 29 5.27 -5.34 3.84
C GLN A 29 6.63 -4.88 3.30
N SER A 30 7.27 -3.97 4.02
CA SER A 30 8.64 -3.52 3.78
C SER A 30 9.49 -3.95 4.96
N TYR A 31 10.45 -4.84 4.74
CA TYR A 31 11.19 -5.50 5.83
C TYR A 31 10.23 -6.13 6.86
N ASN A 32 10.35 -5.75 8.14
CA ASN A 32 9.49 -6.23 9.22
C ASN A 32 8.30 -5.29 9.49
N SER A 33 8.08 -4.28 8.64
CA SER A 33 7.01 -3.30 8.81
C SER A 33 5.91 -3.53 7.79
N THR A 34 4.68 -3.70 8.29
CA THR A 34 3.49 -3.52 7.46
C THR A 34 3.37 -2.05 7.09
N ILE A 35 3.13 -1.78 5.81
CA ILE A 35 3.04 -0.43 5.27
C ILE A 35 1.58 -0.06 4.95
N ALA A 36 0.88 -0.96 4.27
CA ALA A 36 -0.51 -0.77 3.89
C ALA A 36 -1.23 -2.11 3.79
N THR A 37 -2.50 -2.13 4.14
CA THR A 37 -3.40 -3.27 3.92
C THR A 37 -4.64 -2.78 3.19
N VAL A 38 -5.07 -3.50 2.16
CA VAL A 38 -6.28 -3.22 1.39
C VAL A 38 -7.20 -4.41 1.50
N ASP A 39 -8.38 -4.20 2.06
CA ASP A 39 -9.48 -5.17 2.06
C ASP A 39 -10.45 -4.80 0.93
N ARG A 40 -10.44 -5.60 -0.13
CA ARG A 40 -11.28 -5.37 -1.32
C ARG A 40 -12.76 -5.65 -1.08
N ASN A 41 -13.08 -6.51 -0.11
CA ASN A 41 -14.46 -6.83 0.25
C ASN A 41 -15.07 -5.70 1.08
N ALA A 42 -14.37 -5.27 2.13
CA ALA A 42 -14.81 -4.16 2.98
C ALA A 42 -14.59 -2.77 2.34
N LYS A 43 -13.90 -2.70 1.20
CA LYS A 43 -13.48 -1.44 0.55
C LYS A 43 -12.72 -0.52 1.50
N THR A 44 -11.78 -1.09 2.27
CA THR A 44 -10.97 -0.32 3.21
C THR A 44 -9.49 -0.35 2.87
N VAL A 45 -8.81 0.74 3.20
CA VAL A 45 -7.36 0.85 3.15
C VAL A 45 -6.87 1.28 4.54
N ALA A 46 -6.03 0.45 5.13
CA ALA A 46 -5.33 0.75 6.37
C ALA A 46 -3.88 1.13 6.06
N LEU A 47 -3.46 2.32 6.50
CA LEU A 47 -2.06 2.76 6.44
C LEU A 47 -1.44 2.64 7.84
N TYR A 48 -0.23 2.10 7.89
CA TYR A 48 0.50 1.88 9.14
C TYR A 48 1.52 3.00 9.37
N PRO A 49 2.01 3.22 10.61
CA PRO A 49 2.85 4.38 10.96
C PRO A 49 4.05 4.62 10.03
N ASN A 50 4.66 3.54 9.51
CA ASN A 50 5.83 3.61 8.64
C ASN A 50 5.53 3.91 7.17
N TRP A 51 4.28 4.22 6.80
CA TRP A 51 3.90 4.40 5.40
C TRP A 51 4.65 5.52 4.67
N ASN A 52 5.14 6.52 5.41
CA ASN A 52 5.91 7.64 4.87
C ASN A 52 7.29 7.79 5.56
N TYR A 53 7.89 6.68 6.00
CA TYR A 53 9.14 6.68 6.76
C TYR A 53 10.36 7.12 5.93
N SER A 54 10.47 6.68 4.67
CA SER A 54 11.62 6.99 3.81
C SER A 54 11.22 7.18 2.35
N LYS A 55 12.10 7.80 1.55
CA LYS A 55 11.93 7.93 0.09
C LYS A 55 11.78 6.57 -0.59
N THR A 56 12.57 5.58 -0.16
CA THR A 56 12.53 4.21 -0.70
C THR A 56 11.20 3.53 -0.38
N THR A 57 10.75 3.61 0.87
CA THR A 57 9.43 3.07 1.28
C THR A 57 8.31 3.75 0.50
N GLY A 58 8.38 5.08 0.33
CA GLY A 58 7.39 5.85 -0.43
C GLY A 58 7.33 5.42 -1.91
N LYS A 59 8.48 5.16 -2.54
CA LYS A 59 8.54 4.64 -3.91
C LYS A 59 7.81 3.30 -4.03
N HIS A 60 8.16 2.32 -3.18
CA HIS A 60 7.54 1.00 -3.24
C HIS A 60 6.07 1.02 -2.84
N ARG A 61 5.67 1.85 -1.87
CA ARG A 61 4.26 2.09 -1.55
C ARG A 61 3.47 2.60 -2.75
N ASN A 62 4.03 3.51 -3.54
CA ASN A 62 3.37 4.01 -4.75
C ASN A 62 3.20 2.89 -5.78
N ILE A 63 4.23 2.07 -5.99
CA ILE A 63 4.16 0.89 -6.86
C ILE A 63 3.09 -0.08 -6.36
N PHE A 64 3.02 -0.34 -5.06
CA PHE A 64 2.00 -1.18 -4.46
C PHE A 64 0.59 -0.67 -4.79
N PHE A 65 0.31 0.61 -4.53
CA PHE A 65 -1.01 1.16 -4.80
C PHE A 65 -1.37 1.15 -6.29
N ARG A 66 -0.41 1.46 -7.16
CA ARG A 66 -0.59 1.50 -8.61
C ARG A 66 -0.80 0.10 -9.21
N ASP A 67 0.11 -0.83 -8.93
CA ASP A 67 0.24 -2.08 -9.70
C ASP A 67 -0.37 -3.29 -9.00
N TYR A 68 -0.46 -3.27 -7.66
CA TYR A 68 -0.90 -4.42 -6.87
C TYR A 68 -2.30 -4.21 -6.28
N ALA A 69 -2.55 -3.02 -5.72
CA ALA A 69 -3.84 -2.67 -5.16
C ALA A 69 -4.83 -2.11 -6.18
N ASN A 70 -4.34 -1.62 -7.32
CA ASN A 70 -5.13 -0.95 -8.35
C ASN A 70 -5.93 0.25 -7.81
N ILE A 71 -5.26 1.08 -7.00
CA ILE A 71 -5.78 2.34 -6.44
C ILE A 71 -4.76 3.46 -6.74
N PRO A 72 -4.63 3.88 -8.01
CA PRO A 72 -3.59 4.82 -8.43
C PRO A 72 -3.65 6.19 -7.74
N ASP A 73 -4.82 6.62 -7.26
CA ASP A 73 -4.96 7.87 -6.50
C ASP A 73 -4.19 7.87 -5.17
N LEU A 74 -3.90 6.68 -4.63
CA LEU A 74 -3.07 6.51 -3.44
C LEU A 74 -1.59 6.30 -3.78
N ALA A 75 -1.21 6.30 -5.06
CA ALA A 75 0.19 6.19 -5.50
C ALA A 75 0.97 7.51 -5.38
N SER A 76 0.63 8.36 -4.42
CA SER A 76 1.35 9.59 -4.09
C SER A 76 1.16 9.98 -2.62
N VAL A 77 2.13 10.72 -2.06
CA VAL A 77 2.02 11.23 -0.68
C VAL A 77 0.85 12.21 -0.55
N GLU A 78 0.64 13.05 -1.56
CA GLU A 78 -0.44 14.03 -1.58
C GLU A 78 -1.81 13.34 -1.65
N GLY A 79 -1.99 12.36 -2.54
CA GLY A 79 -3.21 11.59 -2.67
C GLY A 79 -3.56 10.87 -1.37
N ILE A 80 -2.58 10.24 -0.73
CA ILE A 80 -2.75 9.63 0.59
C ILE A 80 -3.16 10.65 1.64
N ARG A 81 -2.48 11.80 1.73
CA ARG A 81 -2.80 12.85 2.72
C ARG A 81 -4.22 13.39 2.53
N LYS A 82 -4.61 13.64 1.27
CA LYS A 82 -5.97 14.09 0.92
C LYS A 82 -7.00 13.05 1.34
N ALA A 83 -6.74 11.77 1.05
CA ALA A 83 -7.63 10.68 1.37
C ALA A 83 -7.74 10.43 2.89
N LEU A 84 -6.63 10.53 3.64
CA LEU A 84 -6.63 10.47 5.10
C LEU A 84 -7.42 11.63 5.71
N LYS A 85 -7.24 12.85 5.20
CA LYS A 85 -7.99 14.03 5.65
C LYS A 85 -9.50 13.86 5.44
N ASN A 86 -9.90 13.26 4.32
CA ASN A 86 -11.30 13.07 3.96
C ASN A 86 -11.90 11.76 4.52
N GLY A 87 -11.07 10.84 5.02
CA GLY A 87 -11.44 9.47 5.37
C GLY A 87 -11.84 8.59 4.18
N LEU A 88 -11.70 9.08 2.94
CA LEU A 88 -12.23 8.45 1.73
C LEU A 88 -11.37 8.75 0.50
N CYS A 89 -11.30 7.78 -0.42
CA CYS A 89 -10.71 7.92 -1.76
C CYS A 89 -11.47 7.02 -2.74
N ASN A 90 -12.19 7.58 -3.71
CA ASN A 90 -12.85 6.82 -4.78
C ASN A 90 -13.63 5.58 -4.28
N GLY A 91 -14.43 5.75 -3.22
CA GLY A 91 -15.23 4.68 -2.61
C GLY A 91 -14.49 3.79 -1.62
N TRP A 92 -13.19 4.00 -1.42
CA TRP A 92 -12.41 3.35 -0.38
C TRP A 92 -12.40 4.16 0.90
N THR A 93 -12.73 3.53 2.03
CA THR A 93 -12.55 4.14 3.35
C THR A 93 -11.09 4.03 3.76
N LEU A 94 -10.48 5.16 4.16
CA LEU A 94 -9.10 5.21 4.62
C LEU A 94 -9.01 5.41 6.13
N LYS A 95 -8.11 4.66 6.75
CA LYS A 95 -7.74 4.84 8.15
C LYS A 95 -6.24 4.77 8.34
N LEU A 96 -5.74 5.60 9.26
CA LEU A 96 -4.41 5.43 9.83
C LEU A 96 -4.53 4.49 11.03
N VAL A 97 -3.72 3.43 11.05
CA VAL A 97 -3.60 2.54 12.19
C VAL A 97 -2.62 3.18 13.17
N SER A 98 -3.07 3.36 14.41
CA SER A 98 -2.26 3.86 15.54
C SER A 98 -1.33 2.79 16.08
#